data_AF-A0AAD0KIP7-F1
#
_entry.id   AF-A0AAD0KIP7-F1
#
_cell.length_a   1.000
_cell.length_b   1.000
_cell.length_c   1.000
_cell.angle_alpha   90.00
_cell.angle_beta   90.00
_cell.angle_gamma   90.00
#
_symmetry.space_group_name_H-M   'P 1'
#
loop_
_entity.id
_entity.type
_entity.pdbx_description
1 polymer ?
#
loop_
_entity_poly.entity_id
_entity_poly.type
_entity_poly.pdbx_seq_one_letter_code
_entity_poly.pdbx_strand_id
1 'polypeptide(L)'
;MNANSKYHILMQGAISKNVSETCKEFGISRTIYYKWSKAYQQHGMDGLGEKKRKPVMPNKVDKRTERLILEYVARFPEDGPKRIFYELQDEGMQIGESGIYNVLRRNGLNKRIEREAYANQIKAKKRNGAQSTHIKGFKEKRKILDYKMKNPINAHPGYMCQQSISYLGVFPRVGKVYQYVIYDAYSRLGLVKLYNRKSTIHFIDFMHLKVLPLMKTLDFHIDNLVTNKSREFITNWDRGKHKYSEFLHKNNINQVAITVDQTEIFQPLQQFAAVLSKEFYQQAWVDDTIESFEILEKRLHEYLRTYNFNRQITDGPNQGKIPSDVALAYTGQRETLPLWLFTRR
;
A
#
# COMPACT_ATOMS: atom_id res chain seq x y z
N MET A 1 -26.18 45.24 15.28
CA MET A 1 -27.30 45.79 14.48
C MET A 1 -27.95 44.65 13.72
N ASN A 2 -29.23 44.40 13.96
CA ASN A 2 -29.97 43.28 13.37
C ASN A 2 -30.26 43.51 11.86
N ALA A 3 -30.72 42.49 11.14
CA ALA A 3 -30.97 42.60 9.69
C ALA A 3 -32.04 43.65 9.35
N ASN A 4 -33.08 43.78 10.18
CA ASN A 4 -34.17 44.73 9.97
C ASN A 4 -33.72 46.19 10.13
N SER A 5 -32.87 46.49 11.12
CA SER A 5 -32.29 47.82 11.29
C SER A 5 -31.38 48.19 10.11
N LYS A 6 -30.59 47.24 9.60
CA LYS A 6 -29.76 47.48 8.40
C LYS A 6 -30.64 47.75 7.18
N TYR A 7 -31.73 47.00 7.02
CA TYR A 7 -32.68 47.20 5.93
C TYR A 7 -33.37 48.56 6.01
N HIS A 8 -33.82 48.97 7.20
CA HIS A 8 -34.42 50.28 7.42
C HIS A 8 -33.48 51.42 7.00
N ILE A 9 -32.20 51.34 7.37
CA ILE A 9 -31.19 52.34 6.99
C ILE A 9 -30.98 52.39 5.48
N LEU A 10 -30.99 51.24 4.79
CA LEU A 10 -30.90 51.18 3.33
C LEU A 10 -32.12 51.81 2.66
N MET A 11 -33.33 51.59 3.20
CA MET A 11 -34.56 52.18 2.66
C MET A 11 -34.58 53.70 2.87
N GLN A 12 -34.21 54.18 4.06
CA GLN A 12 -34.15 55.61 4.34
C GLN A 12 -33.13 56.33 3.45
N GLY A 13 -31.98 55.72 3.18
CA GLY A 13 -30.98 56.27 2.26
C GLY A 13 -31.42 56.27 0.80
N ALA A 14 -32.32 55.36 0.41
CA ALA A 14 -32.92 55.33 -0.92
C ALA A 14 -34.04 56.39 -1.07
N ILE A 15 -34.85 56.58 -0.03
CA ILE A 15 -35.96 57.56 -0.01
C ILE A 15 -35.41 58.99 0.04
N SER A 16 -34.42 59.26 0.91
CA SER A 16 -33.83 60.59 1.06
C SER A 16 -33.01 61.04 -0.17
N LYS A 17 -32.61 60.09 -1.03
CA LYS A 17 -31.65 60.26 -2.14
C LYS A 17 -30.31 60.89 -1.70
N ASN A 18 -30.04 60.98 -0.40
CA ASN A 18 -28.82 61.52 0.18
C ASN A 18 -28.19 60.54 1.16
N VAL A 19 -27.47 59.56 0.61
CA VAL A 19 -26.78 58.50 1.38
C VAL A 19 -25.79 59.07 2.39
N SER A 20 -25.15 60.21 2.07
CA SER A 20 -24.14 60.81 2.96
C SER A 20 -24.74 61.36 4.24
N GLU A 21 -25.92 61.97 4.14
CA GLU A 21 -26.67 62.51 5.27
C GLU A 21 -27.28 61.40 6.12
N THR A 22 -27.92 60.41 5.48
CA THR A 22 -28.45 59.23 6.18
C THR A 22 -27.34 58.46 6.90
N CYS A 23 -26.14 58.32 6.32
CA CYS A 23 -25.02 57.69 7.01
C CYS A 23 -24.58 58.46 8.27
N LYS A 24 -24.62 59.80 8.24
CA LYS A 24 -24.32 60.66 9.41
C LYS A 24 -25.38 60.51 10.49
N GLU A 25 -26.65 60.54 10.11
CA GLU A 25 -27.81 60.42 11.02
C GLU A 25 -27.80 59.08 11.77
N PHE A 26 -27.51 57.98 11.08
CA PHE A 26 -27.45 56.64 11.68
C PHE A 26 -26.07 56.24 12.23
N GLY A 27 -25.08 57.14 12.19
CA GLY A 27 -23.75 56.89 12.73
C GLY A 27 -22.98 55.75 12.06
N ILE A 28 -23.21 55.51 10.76
CA ILE A 28 -22.50 54.46 9.99
C ILE A 28 -21.61 55.07 8.90
N SER A 29 -20.56 54.36 8.50
CA SER A 29 -19.75 54.80 7.36
C SER A 29 -20.46 54.50 6.03
N ARG A 30 -20.23 55.36 5.02
CA ARG A 30 -20.71 55.13 3.65
C ARG A 30 -20.24 53.78 3.08
N THR A 31 -19.04 53.33 3.45
CA THR A 31 -18.50 52.02 3.07
C THR A 31 -19.34 50.87 3.62
N ILE A 32 -19.83 50.98 4.85
CA ILE A 32 -20.74 49.99 5.46
C ILE A 32 -22.09 50.01 4.74
N TYR A 33 -22.63 51.20 4.44
CA TYR A 33 -23.89 51.34 3.69
C TYR A 33 -23.83 50.63 2.34
N TYR A 34 -22.83 50.92 1.50
CA TYR A 34 -22.71 50.27 0.19
C TYR A 34 -22.43 48.77 0.28
N LYS A 35 -21.72 48.32 1.32
CA LYS A 35 -21.51 46.89 1.59
C LYS A 35 -22.82 46.17 1.92
N TRP A 36 -23.69 46.78 2.72
CA TRP A 36 -25.02 46.25 3.01
C TRP A 36 -25.93 46.31 1.79
N SER A 37 -25.91 47.42 1.04
CA SER A 37 -26.67 47.58 -0.20
C SER A 37 -26.34 46.48 -1.22
N LYS A 38 -25.05 46.23 -1.46
CA LYS A 38 -24.60 45.15 -2.34
C LYS A 38 -25.01 43.76 -1.84
N ALA A 39 -24.92 43.53 -0.53
CA ALA A 39 -25.33 42.25 0.06
C ALA A 39 -26.85 42.03 -0.05
N TYR A 40 -27.65 43.08 0.12
CA TYR A 40 -29.09 43.06 -0.05
C TYR A 40 -29.51 42.84 -1.51
N GLN A 41 -28.86 43.51 -2.47
CA GLN A 41 -29.12 43.30 -3.90
C GLN A 41 -28.81 41.86 -4.35
N GLN A 42 -27.81 41.21 -3.77
CA GLN A 42 -27.40 39.85 -4.16
C GLN A 42 -28.19 38.74 -3.48
N HIS A 43 -28.62 38.95 -2.23
CA HIS A 43 -29.15 37.88 -1.39
C HIS A 43 -30.40 38.30 -0.59
N GLY A 44 -31.01 39.44 -0.91
CA GLY A 44 -32.17 39.97 -0.19
C GLY A 44 -31.90 40.19 1.31
N MET A 45 -32.93 39.97 2.14
CA MET A 45 -32.85 40.14 3.59
C MET A 45 -31.80 39.22 4.25
N ASP A 46 -31.60 38.01 3.70
CA ASP A 46 -30.61 37.04 4.21
C ASP A 46 -29.16 37.57 4.10
N GLY A 47 -28.90 38.40 3.09
CA GLY A 47 -27.60 39.05 2.90
C GLY A 47 -27.22 40.03 4.03
N LEU A 48 -28.20 40.57 4.74
CA LEU A 48 -28.03 41.52 5.84
C LEU A 48 -27.89 40.83 7.22
N GLY A 49 -28.09 39.52 7.28
CA GLY A 49 -27.90 38.70 8.46
C GLY A 49 -26.46 38.71 8.99
N GLU A 50 -26.28 38.28 10.23
CA GLU A 50 -24.96 38.09 10.80
C GLU A 50 -24.25 36.88 10.15
N LYS A 51 -23.16 37.15 9.42
CA LYS A 51 -22.30 36.09 8.89
C LYS A 51 -21.37 35.61 9.99
N LYS A 52 -21.58 34.38 10.47
CA LYS A 52 -20.64 33.72 11.39
C LYS A 52 -19.26 33.62 10.73
N ARG A 53 -18.30 34.42 11.18
CA ARG A 53 -16.88 34.26 10.79
C ARG A 53 -16.35 32.99 11.44
N LYS A 54 -16.03 31.97 10.63
CA LYS A 54 -15.36 30.77 11.12
C LYS A 54 -13.84 31.01 11.05
N PRO A 55 -13.09 30.85 12.16
CA PRO A 55 -11.64 30.99 12.13
C PRO A 55 -11.02 29.94 11.21
N VAL A 56 -9.99 30.33 10.46
CA VAL A 56 -9.16 29.40 9.69
C VAL A 56 -8.07 28.91 10.62
N MET A 57 -8.12 27.62 10.98
CA MET A 57 -7.12 27.02 11.87
C MET A 57 -5.78 26.89 11.14
N PRO A 58 -4.64 27.32 11.74
CA PRO A 58 -3.31 27.25 11.12
C PRO A 58 -2.89 25.84 10.73
N ASN A 59 -3.27 24.84 11.54
CA ASN A 59 -2.90 23.43 11.34
C ASN A 59 -3.89 22.66 10.46
N LYS A 60 -4.67 23.36 9.63
CA LYS A 60 -5.63 22.71 8.76
C LYS A 60 -4.87 22.03 7.61
N VAL A 61 -4.99 20.71 7.57
CA VAL A 61 -4.56 19.88 6.43
C VAL A 61 -5.06 20.51 5.14
N ASP A 62 -4.16 20.74 4.19
CA ASP A 62 -4.48 21.36 2.92
C ASP A 62 -5.48 20.52 2.11
N LYS A 63 -6.18 21.17 1.18
CA LYS A 63 -7.26 20.53 0.40
C LYS A 63 -6.77 19.35 -0.45
N ARG A 64 -5.52 19.38 -0.93
CA ARG A 64 -4.97 18.31 -1.75
C ARG A 64 -4.74 17.08 -0.88
N THR A 65 -4.11 17.24 0.28
CA THR A 65 -3.88 16.15 1.23
C THR A 65 -5.18 15.60 1.79
N GLU A 66 -6.18 16.45 2.08
CA GLU A 66 -7.53 16.01 2.45
C GLU A 66 -8.16 15.13 1.36
N ARG A 67 -8.07 15.54 0.09
CA ARG A 67 -8.59 14.74 -1.01
C ARG A 67 -7.92 13.37 -1.09
N LEU A 68 -6.61 13.31 -0.89
CA LEU A 68 -5.88 12.04 -0.82
C LEU A 68 -6.38 11.19 0.36
N ILE A 69 -6.58 11.74 1.56
CA ILE A 69 -7.14 10.97 2.68
C ILE A 69 -8.52 10.42 2.34
N LEU A 70 -9.38 11.19 1.69
CA LEU A 70 -10.73 10.74 1.31
C LEU A 70 -10.70 9.67 0.21
N GLU A 71 -9.85 9.85 -0.81
CA GLU A 71 -9.63 8.84 -1.85
C GLU A 71 -9.08 7.53 -1.26
N TYR A 72 -8.23 7.62 -0.23
CA TYR A 72 -7.75 6.46 0.52
C TYR A 72 -8.91 5.71 1.14
N VAL A 73 -9.74 6.43 1.91
CA VAL A 73 -10.86 5.88 2.68
C VAL A 73 -11.87 5.20 1.77
N ALA A 74 -12.10 5.76 0.58
CA ALA A 74 -12.98 5.14 -0.42
C ALA A 74 -12.47 3.78 -0.93
N ARG A 75 -11.16 3.52 -0.84
CA ARG A 75 -10.53 2.26 -1.26
C ARG A 75 -10.40 1.28 -0.09
N PHE A 76 -10.05 1.78 1.09
CA PHE A 76 -9.78 0.99 2.30
C PHE A 76 -10.61 1.49 3.49
N PRO A 77 -11.93 1.24 3.51
CA PRO A 77 -12.81 1.77 4.54
C PRO A 77 -12.57 1.15 5.93
N GLU A 78 -11.96 -0.02 5.96
CA GLU A 78 -11.51 -0.77 7.14
C GLU A 78 -10.55 0.03 8.03
N ASP A 79 -9.69 0.83 7.41
CA ASP A 79 -8.55 1.44 8.08
C ASP A 79 -8.97 2.62 8.97
N GLY A 80 -8.53 2.58 10.23
CA GLY A 80 -8.65 3.70 11.16
C GLY A 80 -7.54 4.74 10.98
N PRO A 81 -7.64 5.92 11.64
CA PRO A 81 -6.69 7.02 11.52
C PRO A 81 -5.21 6.61 11.67
N LYS A 82 -4.91 5.75 12.65
CA LYS A 82 -3.56 5.23 12.90
C LYS A 82 -3.02 4.37 11.75
N ARG A 83 -3.88 3.54 11.14
CA ARG A 83 -3.47 2.69 10.02
C ARG A 83 -3.23 3.54 8.78
N ILE A 84 -4.14 4.49 8.49
CA ILE A 84 -3.98 5.46 7.42
C ILE A 84 -2.69 6.27 7.60
N PHE A 85 -2.37 6.68 8.83
CA PHE A 85 -1.13 7.40 9.14
C PHE A 85 0.12 6.62 8.69
N TYR A 86 0.30 5.37 9.13
CA TYR A 86 1.47 4.58 8.75
C TYR A 86 1.58 4.38 7.25
N GLU A 87 0.44 4.19 6.57
CA GLU A 87 0.39 3.93 5.14
C GLU A 87 0.76 5.21 4.35
N LEU A 88 0.22 6.37 4.73
CA LEU A 88 0.61 7.64 4.10
C LEU A 88 2.06 8.03 4.45
N GLN A 89 2.55 7.69 5.64
CA GLN A 89 3.94 7.92 6.04
C GLN A 89 4.92 7.06 5.25
N ASP A 90 4.60 5.79 5.00
CA ASP A 90 5.41 4.90 4.15
C ASP A 90 5.49 5.40 2.70
N GLU A 91 4.49 6.15 2.25
CA GLU A 91 4.44 6.82 0.96
C GLU A 91 5.12 8.21 0.95
N GLY A 92 5.73 8.62 2.07
CA GLY A 92 6.48 9.86 2.19
C GLY A 92 5.63 11.11 2.45
N MET A 93 4.33 10.96 2.79
CA MET A 93 3.52 12.09 3.24
C MET A 93 3.82 12.46 4.70
N GLN A 94 4.13 13.73 4.92
CA GLN A 94 4.40 14.31 6.24
C GLN A 94 3.10 14.81 6.88
N ILE A 95 2.23 13.88 7.30
CA ILE A 95 0.98 14.21 8.00
C ILE A 95 0.87 13.43 9.31
N GLY A 96 0.48 14.09 10.39
CA GLY A 96 0.27 13.43 11.68
C GLY A 96 -1.06 12.66 11.76
N GLU A 97 -1.11 11.62 12.59
CA GLU A 97 -2.32 10.83 12.88
C GLU A 97 -3.52 11.70 13.29
N SER A 98 -3.28 12.71 14.12
CA SER A 98 -4.31 13.66 14.57
C SER A 98 -4.90 14.48 13.41
N GLY A 99 -4.09 14.84 12.42
CA GLY A 99 -4.52 15.51 11.20
C GLY A 99 -5.48 14.65 10.39
N ILE A 100 -5.16 13.36 10.24
CA ILE A 100 -6.01 12.38 9.56
C ILE A 100 -7.32 12.19 10.34
N TYR A 101 -7.25 11.99 11.66
CA TYR A 101 -8.44 11.87 12.50
C TYR A 101 -9.39 13.07 12.32
N ASN A 102 -8.85 14.30 12.32
CA ASN A 102 -9.63 15.51 12.12
C ASN A 102 -10.24 15.59 10.71
N VAL A 103 -9.56 15.08 9.69
CA VAL A 103 -10.10 14.96 8.32
C VAL A 103 -11.26 13.96 8.28
N LEU A 104 -11.13 12.80 8.93
CA LEU A 104 -12.21 11.82 9.00
C LEU A 104 -13.40 12.39 9.77
N ARG A 105 -13.17 12.98 10.94
CA ARG A 105 -14.21 13.53 11.80
C ARG A 105 -15.02 14.62 11.10
N ARG A 106 -14.37 15.54 10.38
CA ARG A 106 -15.09 16.63 9.66
C ARG A 106 -15.90 16.14 8.46
N ASN A 107 -15.54 14.98 7.90
CA ASN A 107 -16.27 14.34 6.81
C ASN A 107 -17.26 13.27 7.31
N GLY A 108 -17.41 13.09 8.62
CA GLY A 108 -18.31 12.08 9.19
C GLY A 108 -17.87 10.65 8.90
N LEU A 109 -16.57 10.39 8.84
CA LEU A 109 -15.94 9.11 8.45
C LEU A 109 -15.14 8.48 9.62
N ASN A 110 -15.54 8.77 10.86
CA ASN A 110 -14.79 8.36 12.04
C ASN A 110 -15.03 6.88 12.36
N LYS A 111 -16.25 6.39 12.13
CA LYS A 111 -16.60 4.98 12.30
C LYS A 111 -16.36 4.21 11.01
N ARG A 112 -16.01 2.92 11.14
CA ARG A 112 -15.81 2.01 10.01
C ARG A 112 -17.05 1.92 9.11
N ILE A 113 -18.24 1.80 9.70
CA ILE A 113 -19.53 1.75 8.98
C ILE A 113 -19.72 2.99 8.08
N GLU A 114 -19.36 4.18 8.57
CA GLU A 114 -19.46 5.43 7.80
C GLU A 114 -18.49 5.42 6.61
N ARG A 115 -17.27 4.91 6.82
CA ARG A 115 -16.26 4.75 5.75
C ARG A 115 -16.70 3.76 4.69
N GLU A 116 -17.30 2.63 5.09
CA GLU A 116 -17.82 1.62 4.17
C GLU A 116 -18.96 2.18 3.31
N ALA A 117 -19.90 2.90 3.94
CA ALA A 117 -20.97 3.59 3.23
C ALA A 117 -20.43 4.62 2.23
N TYR A 118 -19.43 5.41 2.64
CA TYR A 118 -18.74 6.36 1.77
C TYR A 118 -18.05 5.68 0.57
N ALA A 119 -17.31 4.60 0.81
CA ALA A 119 -16.66 3.81 -0.24
C ALA A 119 -17.69 3.27 -1.26
N ASN A 120 -18.82 2.76 -0.79
CA ASN A 120 -19.90 2.27 -1.64
C ASN A 120 -20.55 3.39 -2.45
N GLN A 121 -20.76 4.56 -1.86
CA GLN A 121 -21.28 5.73 -2.55
C GLN A 121 -20.35 6.21 -3.68
N ILE A 122 -19.04 6.23 -3.44
CA ILE A 122 -18.04 6.58 -4.47
C ILE A 122 -18.01 5.55 -5.59
N LYS A 123 -18.08 4.25 -5.28
CA LYS A 123 -18.16 3.18 -6.29
C LYS A 123 -19.43 3.29 -7.13
N ALA A 124 -20.57 3.56 -6.51
CA ALA A 124 -21.85 3.77 -7.20
C ALA A 124 -21.81 5.00 -8.13
N LYS A 125 -21.26 6.13 -7.66
CA LYS A 125 -21.06 7.33 -8.49
C LYS A 125 -20.14 7.07 -9.68
N LYS A 126 -19.06 6.27 -9.51
CA LYS A 126 -18.20 5.86 -10.63
C LYS A 126 -18.92 4.97 -11.64
N ARG A 127 -19.78 4.05 -11.18
CA ARG A 127 -20.60 3.20 -12.07
C ARG A 127 -21.61 4.04 -12.87
N ASN A 128 -22.27 4.99 -12.23
CA ASN A 128 -23.29 5.83 -12.88
C ASN A 128 -22.69 6.97 -13.73
N GLY A 129 -21.46 7.41 -13.44
CA GLY A 129 -20.75 8.42 -14.21
C GLY A 129 -19.94 7.88 -15.40
N ALA A 130 -19.82 6.55 -15.55
CA ALA A 130 -19.03 5.90 -16.60
C ALA A 130 -19.74 5.79 -17.96
N GLN A 131 -20.79 6.59 -18.21
CA GLN A 131 -21.54 6.61 -19.47
C GLN A 131 -21.14 7.76 -20.40
N SER A 132 -20.05 8.49 -20.14
CA SER A 132 -19.51 9.44 -21.12
C SER A 132 -17.98 9.37 -21.23
N THR A 133 -17.53 9.22 -22.48
CA THR A 133 -16.14 9.29 -22.95
C THR A 133 -15.16 8.20 -22.47
N HIS A 134 -15.24 7.04 -23.13
CA HIS A 134 -14.07 6.18 -23.32
C HIS A 134 -13.01 6.92 -24.17
N ILE A 135 -12.22 7.79 -23.55
CA ILE A 135 -10.86 8.00 -24.04
C ILE A 135 -10.10 6.76 -23.61
N LYS A 136 -9.99 5.79 -24.53
CA LYS A 136 -9.05 4.68 -24.45
C LYS A 136 -7.64 5.29 -24.40
N GLY A 137 -7.20 5.66 -23.20
CA GLY A 137 -5.77 5.71 -22.93
C GLY A 137 -5.23 4.33 -23.27
N PHE A 138 -4.29 4.27 -24.20
CA PHE A 138 -3.54 3.06 -24.56
C PHE A 138 -2.98 2.46 -23.27
N LYS A 139 -3.70 1.51 -22.67
CA LYS A 139 -3.10 0.56 -21.75
C LYS A 139 -2.25 -0.32 -22.65
N GLU A 140 -0.94 -0.09 -22.66
CA GLU A 140 0.01 -1.08 -23.15
C GLU A 140 -0.46 -2.44 -22.64
N LYS A 141 -0.67 -3.39 -23.55
CA LYS A 141 -0.91 -4.78 -23.20
C LYS A 141 0.28 -5.20 -22.35
N ARG A 142 0.11 -5.21 -21.02
CA ARG A 142 1.15 -5.66 -20.09
C ARG A 142 1.61 -7.03 -20.57
N LYS A 143 2.90 -7.14 -20.87
CA LYS A 143 3.53 -8.35 -21.39
C LYS A 143 3.21 -9.48 -20.40
N ILE A 144 2.45 -10.48 -20.83
CA ILE A 144 2.16 -11.65 -20.00
C ILE A 144 3.48 -12.37 -19.80
N LEU A 145 3.92 -12.49 -18.56
CA LEU A 145 5.14 -13.22 -18.26
C LEU A 145 4.94 -14.71 -18.58
N ASP A 146 5.95 -15.32 -19.19
CA ASP A 146 5.97 -16.75 -19.46
C ASP A 146 6.25 -17.57 -18.19
N TYR A 147 5.21 -17.73 -17.36
CA TYR A 147 5.30 -18.48 -16.10
C TYR A 147 5.49 -19.98 -16.28
N LYS A 148 5.17 -20.51 -17.47
CA LYS A 148 5.38 -21.93 -17.81
C LYS A 148 6.77 -22.18 -18.41
N MET A 149 7.57 -21.13 -18.59
CA MET A 149 8.93 -21.21 -19.13
C MET A 149 8.97 -21.92 -20.50
N LYS A 150 7.95 -21.69 -21.33
CA LYS A 150 7.85 -22.32 -22.67
C LYS A 150 8.88 -21.74 -23.64
N ASN A 151 9.22 -20.47 -23.48
CA ASN A 151 10.25 -19.81 -24.25
C ASN A 151 11.63 -20.16 -23.65
N PRO A 152 12.53 -20.77 -24.43
CA PRO A 152 13.88 -21.10 -23.96
C PRO A 152 14.66 -19.92 -23.40
N ILE A 153 14.41 -18.70 -23.91
CA ILE A 153 15.08 -17.48 -23.43
C ILE A 153 14.67 -17.14 -21.99
N ASN A 154 13.45 -17.50 -21.59
CA ASN A 154 12.91 -17.22 -20.25
C ASN A 154 13.14 -18.39 -19.28
N ALA A 155 13.61 -19.53 -19.77
CA ALA A 155 13.74 -20.77 -19.02
C ALA A 155 15.09 -20.83 -18.28
N HIS A 156 15.31 -19.89 -17.35
CA HIS A 156 16.51 -19.84 -16.52
C HIS A 156 16.22 -19.39 -15.08
N PRO A 157 17.13 -19.72 -14.14
CA PRO A 157 17.04 -19.24 -12.76
C PRO A 157 17.00 -17.70 -12.72
N GLY A 158 16.09 -17.15 -11.91
CA GLY A 158 15.98 -15.71 -11.71
C GLY A 158 15.10 -14.96 -12.71
N TYR A 159 14.69 -15.58 -13.82
CA TYR A 159 13.74 -14.95 -14.75
C TYR A 159 12.43 -14.56 -14.07
N MET A 160 11.88 -15.44 -13.23
CA MET A 160 10.64 -15.20 -12.48
C MET A 160 10.76 -15.72 -11.05
N CYS A 161 10.97 -14.79 -10.12
CA CYS A 161 10.87 -15.06 -8.70
C CYS A 161 9.53 -14.57 -8.15
N GLN A 162 8.92 -15.35 -7.26
CA GLN A 162 7.61 -15.07 -6.68
C GLN A 162 7.78 -14.74 -5.21
N GLN A 163 7.19 -13.64 -4.75
CA GLN A 163 7.29 -13.20 -3.37
C GLN A 163 5.93 -13.17 -2.69
N SER A 164 5.87 -13.66 -1.45
CA SER A 164 4.68 -13.58 -0.61
C SER A 164 5.02 -13.34 0.86
N ILE A 165 4.00 -12.86 1.60
CA ILE A 165 3.98 -12.93 3.07
C ILE A 165 2.76 -13.72 3.50
N SER A 166 2.96 -14.62 4.46
CA SER A 166 1.90 -15.38 5.11
C SER A 166 1.96 -15.20 6.62
N TYR A 167 0.82 -14.99 7.28
CA TYR A 167 0.72 -15.08 8.73
C TYR A 167 0.46 -16.53 9.10
N LEU A 168 1.37 -17.14 9.88
CA LEU A 168 1.29 -18.56 10.22
C LEU A 168 0.49 -18.82 11.50
N GLY A 169 0.30 -17.79 12.33
CA GLY A 169 -0.43 -17.91 13.61
C GLY A 169 0.41 -17.51 14.81
N VAL A 170 -0.08 -17.89 15.99
CA VAL A 170 0.61 -17.73 17.28
C VAL A 170 1.12 -19.10 17.71
N PHE A 171 2.43 -19.33 17.58
CA PHE A 171 3.06 -20.58 18.00
C PHE A 171 3.20 -20.59 19.53
N PRO A 172 3.00 -21.75 20.19
CA PRO A 172 3.25 -21.90 21.62
C PRO A 172 4.68 -21.47 21.98
N ARG A 173 4.87 -20.69 23.06
CA ARG A 173 6.16 -20.14 23.54
C ARG A 173 6.94 -19.21 22.58
N VAL A 174 6.64 -19.23 21.29
CA VAL A 174 7.28 -18.39 20.26
C VAL A 174 6.51 -17.09 19.98
N GLY A 175 5.17 -17.15 20.02
CA GLY A 175 4.31 -16.01 19.71
C GLY A 175 3.95 -15.90 18.23
N LYS A 176 3.65 -14.67 17.77
CA LYS A 176 3.19 -14.42 16.39
C LYS A 176 4.30 -14.71 15.39
N VAL A 177 3.99 -15.41 14.31
CA VAL A 177 4.96 -15.73 13.25
C VAL A 177 4.43 -15.31 11.88
N TYR A 178 5.23 -14.53 11.17
CA TYR A 178 5.03 -14.15 9.78
C TYR A 178 6.15 -14.74 8.93
N GLN A 179 5.77 -15.35 7.83
CA GLN A 179 6.68 -15.97 6.87
C GLN A 179 6.81 -15.09 5.64
N TYR A 180 8.04 -14.76 5.25
CA TYR A 180 8.38 -14.05 4.03
C TYR A 180 9.09 -15.02 3.12
N VAL A 181 8.58 -15.18 1.90
CA VAL A 181 9.11 -16.16 0.94
C VAL A 181 9.48 -15.46 -0.35
N ILE A 182 10.64 -15.83 -0.91
CA ILE A 182 10.99 -15.64 -2.32
C ILE A 182 11.26 -17.02 -2.90
N TYR A 183 10.59 -17.32 -4.01
CA TYR A 183 10.67 -18.61 -4.67
C TYR A 183 10.96 -18.44 -6.15
N ASP A 184 12.02 -19.07 -6.65
CA ASP A 184 12.32 -19.06 -8.07
C ASP A 184 11.50 -20.14 -8.80
N ALA A 185 10.67 -19.73 -9.77
CA ALA A 185 9.79 -20.64 -10.49
C ALA A 185 10.55 -21.63 -11.39
N TYR A 186 11.79 -21.30 -11.80
CA TYR A 186 12.59 -22.17 -12.65
C TYR A 186 13.46 -23.16 -11.86
N SER A 187 14.34 -22.67 -10.99
CA SER A 187 15.23 -23.52 -10.19
C SER A 187 14.54 -24.18 -9.00
N ARG A 188 13.36 -23.69 -8.59
CA ARG A 188 12.64 -24.11 -7.38
C ARG A 188 13.40 -23.80 -6.09
N LEU A 189 14.39 -22.90 -6.13
CA LEU A 189 15.05 -22.39 -4.94
C LEU A 189 14.05 -21.61 -4.07
N GLY A 190 13.92 -22.05 -2.83
CA GLY A 190 13.05 -21.43 -1.84
C GLY A 190 13.85 -20.70 -0.77
N LEU A 191 13.67 -19.38 -0.70
CA LEU A 191 14.22 -18.53 0.36
C LEU A 191 13.09 -18.12 1.29
N VAL A 192 13.30 -18.33 2.59
CA VAL A 192 12.31 -17.99 3.60
C VAL A 192 12.97 -17.28 4.77
N LYS A 193 12.31 -16.25 5.31
CA LYS A 193 12.67 -15.62 6.58
C LYS A 193 11.42 -15.47 7.45
N LEU A 194 11.59 -15.65 8.75
CA LEU A 194 10.52 -15.42 9.71
C LEU A 194 10.69 -14.04 10.37
N TYR A 195 9.56 -13.43 10.73
CA TYR A 195 9.50 -12.27 11.61
C TYR A 195 8.33 -12.39 12.58
N ASN A 196 8.46 -11.76 13.75
CA ASN A 196 7.40 -11.69 14.75
C ASN A 196 6.36 -10.59 14.48
N ARG A 197 6.63 -9.70 13.51
CA ARG A 197 5.75 -8.62 13.07
C ARG A 197 5.78 -8.43 11.56
N LYS A 198 4.68 -7.92 11.02
CA LYS A 198 4.56 -7.54 9.60
C LYS A 198 4.94 -6.07 9.41
N SER A 199 5.95 -5.78 8.58
CA SER A 199 6.40 -4.41 8.30
C SER A 199 7.18 -4.33 7.00
N THR A 200 7.07 -3.21 6.30
CA THR A 200 7.78 -2.92 5.05
C THR A 200 9.29 -3.03 5.19
N ILE A 201 9.84 -2.66 6.37
CA ILE A 201 11.29 -2.74 6.64
C ILE A 201 11.80 -4.18 6.57
N HIS A 202 10.98 -5.18 6.93
CA HIS A 202 11.38 -6.58 6.91
C HIS A 202 11.52 -7.14 5.50
N PHE A 203 10.91 -6.52 4.48
CA PHE A 203 11.19 -6.89 3.10
C PHE A 203 12.58 -6.48 2.68
N ILE A 204 12.94 -5.23 2.96
CA ILE A 204 14.26 -4.69 2.63
C ILE A 204 15.33 -5.46 3.40
N ASP A 205 15.07 -5.75 4.68
CA ASP A 205 15.92 -6.60 5.53
C ASP A 205 16.06 -8.01 4.94
N PHE A 206 14.96 -8.67 4.57
CA PHE A 206 15.00 -9.99 3.94
C PHE A 206 15.80 -9.98 2.63
N MET A 207 15.64 -8.95 1.81
CA MET A 207 16.41 -8.79 0.57
C MET A 207 17.90 -8.65 0.85
N HIS A 208 18.30 -7.81 1.82
CA HIS A 208 19.70 -7.60 2.18
C HIS A 208 20.36 -8.79 2.84
N LEU A 209 19.65 -9.48 3.75
CA LEU A 209 20.22 -10.57 4.53
C LEU A 209 20.31 -11.87 3.73
N LYS A 210 19.36 -12.13 2.83
CA LYS A 210 19.28 -13.42 2.13
C LYS A 210 19.36 -13.33 0.62
N VAL A 211 18.59 -12.45 0.01
CA VAL A 211 18.37 -12.49 -1.45
C VAL A 211 19.55 -11.92 -2.21
N LEU A 212 19.97 -10.69 -1.91
CA LEU A 212 21.10 -10.04 -2.59
C LEU A 212 22.43 -10.78 -2.37
N PRO A 213 22.76 -11.28 -1.17
CA PRO A 213 23.97 -12.07 -0.98
C PRO A 213 23.93 -13.38 -1.79
N LEU A 214 22.77 -14.03 -1.87
CA LEU A 214 22.60 -15.24 -2.68
C LEU A 214 22.76 -14.94 -4.17
N MET A 215 22.13 -13.88 -4.68
CA MET A 215 22.27 -13.41 -6.07
C MET A 215 23.75 -13.21 -6.43
N LYS A 216 24.50 -12.54 -5.55
CA LYS A 216 25.93 -12.32 -5.75
C LYS A 216 26.75 -13.61 -5.71
N THR A 217 26.39 -14.55 -4.84
CA THR A 217 27.15 -15.79 -4.64
C THR A 217 26.96 -16.75 -5.81
N LEU A 218 25.70 -16.92 -6.22
CA LEU A 218 25.33 -17.81 -7.32
C LEU A 218 25.49 -17.15 -8.69
N ASP A 219 25.88 -15.87 -8.75
CA ASP A 219 26.02 -15.04 -9.95
C ASP A 219 24.76 -15.03 -10.83
N PHE A 220 23.57 -14.94 -10.20
CA PHE A 220 22.30 -14.85 -10.90
C PHE A 220 21.55 -13.57 -10.54
N HIS A 221 20.76 -13.08 -11.49
CA HIS A 221 19.96 -11.87 -11.36
C HIS A 221 18.46 -12.21 -11.28
N ILE A 222 17.69 -11.41 -10.54
CA ILE A 222 16.23 -11.52 -10.51
C ILE A 222 15.68 -10.53 -11.53
N ASP A 223 15.28 -11.04 -12.68
CA ASP A 223 14.69 -10.20 -13.73
C ASP A 223 13.32 -9.70 -13.28
N ASN A 224 12.42 -10.63 -12.95
CA ASN A 224 11.03 -10.30 -12.60
C ASN A 224 10.69 -10.84 -11.21
N LEU A 225 10.48 -9.91 -10.26
CA LEU A 225 9.94 -10.22 -8.94
C LEU A 225 8.42 -10.03 -8.95
N VAL A 226 7.72 -11.15 -8.99
CA VAL A 226 6.26 -11.22 -9.04
C VAL A 226 5.68 -11.15 -7.64
N THR A 227 4.82 -10.16 -7.42
CA THR A 227 4.09 -9.98 -6.16
C THR A 227 2.59 -9.91 -6.44
N ASN A 228 1.77 -10.18 -5.43
CA ASN A 228 0.37 -9.78 -5.53
C ASN A 228 0.27 -8.24 -5.47
N LYS A 229 -0.90 -7.69 -5.80
CA LYS A 229 -1.20 -6.24 -5.65
C LYS A 229 -1.52 -5.82 -4.22
N SER A 230 -1.02 -6.55 -3.24
CA SER A 230 -1.26 -6.19 -1.85
C SER A 230 -0.39 -4.99 -1.46
N ARG A 231 -0.84 -4.26 -0.45
CA ARG A 231 -0.32 -2.94 -0.07
C ARG A 231 1.10 -2.99 0.49
N GLU A 232 1.49 -4.18 0.90
CA GLU A 232 2.83 -4.54 1.36
C GLU A 232 3.87 -4.42 0.26
N PHE A 233 3.46 -4.59 -1.01
CA PHE A 233 4.37 -4.62 -2.15
C PHE A 233 4.24 -3.39 -3.03
N ILE A 234 3.04 -2.82 -3.12
CA ILE A 234 2.75 -1.68 -3.98
C ILE A 234 1.94 -0.60 -3.26
N THR A 235 2.18 0.64 -3.65
CA THR A 235 1.26 1.74 -3.38
C THR A 235 0.08 1.69 -4.35
N ASN A 236 -1.11 2.04 -3.87
CA ASN A 236 -2.29 2.15 -4.72
C ASN A 236 -2.44 3.54 -5.35
N TRP A 237 -1.55 4.49 -5.08
CA TRP A 237 -1.64 5.85 -5.60
C TRP A 237 -0.97 5.99 -6.96
N ASP A 238 -1.64 6.65 -7.90
CA ASP A 238 -1.13 6.86 -9.26
C ASP A 238 0.20 7.63 -9.32
N ARG A 239 0.62 8.27 -8.20
CA ARG A 239 1.92 8.94 -8.03
C ARG A 239 2.62 8.60 -6.71
N GLY A 240 2.17 7.54 -6.03
CA GLY A 240 2.79 7.11 -4.78
C GLY A 240 4.18 6.56 -5.04
N LYS A 241 5.11 6.84 -4.11
CA LYS A 241 6.42 6.19 -4.08
C LYS A 241 6.40 5.15 -2.97
N HIS A 242 6.61 3.88 -3.33
CA HIS A 242 6.66 2.80 -2.35
C HIS A 242 8.12 2.47 -2.05
N LYS A 243 8.55 2.57 -0.78
CA LYS A 243 9.95 2.37 -0.37
C LYS A 243 10.55 1.07 -0.90
N TYR A 244 9.76 -0.01 -0.89
CA TYR A 244 10.22 -1.30 -1.40
C TYR A 244 10.35 -1.31 -2.93
N SER A 245 9.42 -0.69 -3.66
CA SER A 245 9.51 -0.58 -5.12
C SER A 245 10.71 0.26 -5.55
N GLU A 246 11.01 1.34 -4.82
CA GLU A 246 12.23 2.14 -5.04
C GLU A 246 13.50 1.32 -4.76
N PHE A 247 13.50 0.51 -3.70
CA PHE A 247 14.59 -0.40 -3.40
C PHE A 247 14.82 -1.42 -4.51
N LEU A 248 13.76 -2.05 -5.03
CA LEU A 248 13.86 -3.02 -6.13
C LEU A 248 14.43 -2.36 -7.39
N HIS A 249 13.92 -1.18 -7.75
CA HIS A 249 14.42 -0.42 -8.90
C HIS A 249 15.91 -0.07 -8.76
N LYS A 250 16.38 0.32 -7.56
CA LYS A 250 17.81 0.59 -7.31
C LYS A 250 18.71 -0.64 -7.47
N ASN A 251 18.15 -1.84 -7.29
CA ASN A 251 18.86 -3.11 -7.45
C ASN A 251 18.59 -3.76 -8.83
N ASN A 252 18.05 -2.99 -9.79
CA ASN A 252 17.71 -3.45 -11.14
C ASN A 252 16.70 -4.60 -11.20
N ILE A 253 15.87 -4.80 -10.16
CA ILE A 253 14.86 -5.85 -10.13
C ILE A 253 13.53 -5.29 -10.65
N ASN A 254 12.97 -5.88 -11.70
CA ASN A 254 11.66 -5.49 -12.22
C ASN A 254 10.54 -6.05 -11.34
N GLN A 255 9.77 -5.18 -10.69
CA GLN A 255 8.61 -5.60 -9.90
C GLN A 255 7.38 -5.77 -10.79
N VAL A 256 6.78 -6.96 -10.77
CA VAL A 256 5.55 -7.26 -11.52
C VAL A 256 4.41 -7.59 -10.56
N ALA A 257 3.54 -6.60 -10.34
CA ALA A 257 2.39 -6.75 -9.44
C ALA A 257 1.14 -7.27 -10.18
N ILE A 258 0.70 -8.46 -9.81
CA ILE A 258 -0.37 -9.22 -10.49
C ILE A 258 -1.65 -9.26 -9.64
N THR A 259 -2.80 -9.11 -10.31
CA THR A 259 -4.13 -9.16 -9.67
C THR A 259 -4.55 -10.59 -9.32
N VAL A 260 -5.50 -10.70 -8.39
CA VAL A 260 -6.01 -11.96 -7.84
C VAL A 260 -6.66 -12.86 -8.90
N ASP A 261 -7.02 -12.33 -10.06
CA ASP A 261 -7.61 -13.06 -11.19
C ASP A 261 -6.62 -13.98 -11.93
N GLN A 262 -5.31 -13.80 -11.75
CA GLN A 262 -4.28 -14.64 -12.36
C GLN A 262 -3.60 -15.53 -11.32
N THR A 263 -4.38 -16.36 -10.61
CA THR A 263 -3.87 -17.23 -9.53
C THR A 263 -2.86 -18.27 -10.01
N GLU A 264 -2.98 -18.74 -11.26
CA GLU A 264 -2.10 -19.76 -11.84
C GLU A 264 -0.62 -19.39 -11.77
N ILE A 265 -0.29 -18.10 -11.89
CA ILE A 265 1.10 -17.69 -11.85
C ILE A 265 1.73 -18.01 -10.50
N PHE A 266 0.98 -17.95 -9.39
CA PHE A 266 1.48 -18.23 -8.05
C PHE A 266 1.44 -19.71 -7.67
N GLN A 267 1.01 -20.60 -8.57
CA GLN A 267 0.92 -22.03 -8.28
C GLN A 267 2.24 -22.63 -7.75
N PRO A 268 3.43 -22.36 -8.33
CA PRO A 268 4.69 -22.91 -7.80
C PRO A 268 4.96 -22.50 -6.35
N LEU A 269 4.79 -21.21 -6.04
CA LEU A 269 4.95 -20.70 -4.68
C LEU A 269 3.90 -21.29 -3.71
N GLN A 270 2.66 -21.46 -4.14
CA GLN A 270 1.61 -22.07 -3.33
C GLN A 270 1.91 -23.53 -3.00
N GLN A 271 2.42 -24.29 -3.97
CA GLN A 271 2.86 -25.68 -3.76
C GLN A 271 4.02 -25.75 -2.77
N PHE A 272 5.02 -24.87 -2.92
CA PHE A 272 6.12 -24.78 -1.96
C PHE A 272 5.64 -24.42 -0.55
N ALA A 273 4.74 -23.44 -0.43
CA ALA A 273 4.16 -23.06 0.86
C ALA A 273 3.36 -24.22 1.50
N ALA A 274 2.65 -25.01 0.70
CA ALA A 274 1.94 -26.20 1.18
C ALA A 274 2.91 -27.29 1.69
N VAL A 275 4.03 -27.50 0.99
CA VAL A 275 5.11 -28.40 1.44
C VAL A 275 5.66 -27.94 2.80
N LEU A 276 6.01 -26.67 2.94
CA LEU A 276 6.48 -26.13 4.22
C LEU A 276 5.44 -26.26 5.34
N SER A 277 4.17 -25.99 5.03
CA SER A 277 3.08 -26.13 6.00
C SER A 277 2.96 -27.55 6.51
N LYS A 278 2.96 -28.53 5.60
CA LYS A 278 2.75 -29.94 5.92
C LYS A 278 3.97 -30.57 6.61
N GLU A 279 5.15 -30.33 6.06
CA GLU A 279 6.36 -31.03 6.48
C GLU A 279 7.09 -30.33 7.63
N PHE A 280 7.01 -29.00 7.73
CA PHE A 280 7.73 -28.26 8.76
C PHE A 280 6.79 -27.66 9.80
N TYR A 281 5.87 -26.77 9.41
CA TYR A 281 5.12 -25.99 10.40
C TYR A 281 4.12 -26.81 11.23
N GLN A 282 3.46 -27.81 10.65
CA GLN A 282 2.57 -28.70 11.41
C GLN A 282 3.32 -29.46 12.51
N GLN A 283 4.55 -29.91 12.23
CA GLN A 283 5.39 -30.60 13.22
C GLN A 283 5.94 -29.61 14.24
N ALA A 284 6.46 -28.48 13.79
CA ALA A 284 6.98 -27.42 14.64
C ALA A 284 5.93 -26.82 15.60
N TRP A 285 4.64 -26.89 15.25
CA TRP A 285 3.57 -26.37 16.09
C TRP A 285 3.37 -27.19 17.37
N VAL A 286 3.57 -28.51 17.28
CA VAL A 286 3.39 -29.46 18.39
C VAL A 286 4.70 -29.86 19.07
N ASP A 287 5.84 -29.42 18.53
CA ASP A 287 7.17 -29.73 19.06
C ASP A 287 7.47 -28.90 20.31
N ASP A 288 7.55 -29.59 21.45
CA ASP A 288 7.81 -28.93 22.72
C ASP A 288 9.23 -28.37 22.88
N THR A 289 10.17 -28.81 22.02
CA THR A 289 11.57 -28.34 22.04
C THR A 289 11.74 -26.94 21.43
N ILE A 290 10.72 -26.42 20.73
CA ILE A 290 10.73 -25.09 20.14
C ILE A 290 10.23 -24.06 21.17
N GLU A 291 11.15 -23.62 22.02
CA GLU A 291 10.85 -22.71 23.14
C GLU A 291 11.01 -21.22 22.80
N SER A 292 11.64 -20.89 21.66
CA SER A 292 11.90 -19.51 21.26
C SER A 292 11.81 -19.31 19.75
N PHE A 293 11.66 -18.05 19.33
CA PHE A 293 11.62 -17.66 17.92
C PHE A 293 12.92 -18.02 17.19
N GLU A 294 14.06 -17.85 17.85
CA GLU A 294 15.39 -18.17 17.34
C GLU A 294 15.53 -19.67 17.09
N ILE A 295 14.97 -20.52 17.97
CA ILE A 295 14.97 -21.98 17.78
C ILE A 295 14.12 -22.36 16.57
N LEU A 296 12.90 -21.81 16.47
CA LEU A 296 12.03 -22.05 15.31
C LEU A 296 12.72 -21.66 14.01
N GLU A 297 13.34 -20.48 14.00
CA GLU A 297 14.07 -19.98 12.86
C GLU A 297 15.26 -20.88 12.51
N LYS A 298 16.06 -21.31 13.49
CA LYS A 298 17.18 -22.24 13.27
C LYS A 298 16.71 -23.56 12.65
N ARG A 299 15.63 -24.16 13.17
CA ARG A 299 15.04 -25.39 12.63
C ARG A 299 14.55 -25.21 11.19
N LEU A 300 13.93 -24.07 10.89
CA LEU A 300 13.50 -23.74 9.54
C LEU A 300 14.70 -23.65 8.58
N HIS A 301 15.80 -23.05 9.03
CA HIS A 301 17.04 -22.98 8.24
C HIS A 301 17.60 -24.37 7.92
N GLU A 302 17.63 -25.27 8.91
CA GLU A 302 18.07 -26.66 8.72
C GLU A 302 17.19 -27.38 7.70
N TYR A 303 15.86 -27.24 7.81
CA TYR A 303 14.92 -27.80 6.84
C TYR A 303 15.15 -27.26 5.43
N LEU A 304 15.29 -25.93 5.27
CA LEU A 304 15.49 -25.29 3.96
C LEU A 304 16.83 -25.66 3.33
N ARG A 305 17.85 -25.95 4.13
CA ARG A 305 19.11 -26.48 3.63
C ARG A 305 18.88 -27.84 2.96
N THR A 306 18.22 -28.76 3.65
CA THR A 306 17.88 -30.07 3.07
C THR A 306 17.00 -29.92 1.83
N TYR A 307 16.01 -29.02 1.87
CA TYR A 307 15.14 -28.75 0.71
C TYR A 307 15.93 -28.24 -0.51
N ASN A 308 16.78 -27.22 -0.36
CA ASN A 308 17.47 -26.59 -1.49
C ASN A 308 18.69 -27.38 -2.01
N PHE A 309 19.33 -28.20 -1.15
CA PHE A 309 20.61 -28.85 -1.45
C PHE A 309 20.57 -30.38 -1.51
N ASN A 310 19.48 -31.01 -1.10
CA ASN A 310 19.40 -32.48 -1.06
C ASN A 310 18.10 -33.02 -1.67
N ARG A 311 17.02 -32.24 -1.68
CA ARG A 311 15.74 -32.69 -2.22
C ARG A 311 15.70 -32.56 -3.75
N GLN A 312 15.23 -33.62 -4.40
CA GLN A 312 14.95 -33.59 -5.83
C GLN A 312 13.63 -32.88 -6.13
N ILE A 313 13.61 -32.12 -7.21
CA ILE A 313 12.41 -31.48 -7.75
C ILE A 313 11.48 -32.56 -8.29
N THR A 314 10.21 -32.47 -7.92
CA THR A 314 9.19 -33.49 -8.25
C THR A 314 8.43 -33.21 -9.55
N ASP A 315 8.49 -31.98 -10.06
CA ASP A 315 7.66 -31.51 -11.17
C ASP A 315 8.37 -30.49 -12.07
N GLY A 316 7.88 -30.36 -13.30
CA GLY A 316 8.35 -29.35 -14.25
C GLY A 316 9.66 -29.72 -14.98
N PRO A 317 10.27 -28.75 -15.68
CA PRO A 317 11.38 -29.02 -16.61
C PRO A 317 12.67 -29.50 -15.93
N ASN A 318 12.80 -29.29 -14.62
CA ASN A 318 13.97 -29.66 -13.83
C ASN A 318 13.70 -30.85 -12.89
N GLN A 319 12.67 -31.66 -13.17
CA GLN A 319 12.35 -32.85 -12.38
C GLN A 319 13.58 -33.77 -12.23
N GLY A 320 13.78 -34.29 -11.03
CA GLY A 320 14.91 -35.16 -10.66
C GLY A 320 16.20 -34.42 -10.31
N LYS A 321 16.31 -33.12 -10.59
CA LYS A 321 17.47 -32.29 -10.20
C LYS A 321 17.28 -31.68 -8.80
N ILE A 322 18.36 -31.24 -8.19
CA ILE A 322 18.35 -30.48 -6.93
C ILE A 322 18.23 -28.98 -7.24
N PRO A 323 17.44 -28.19 -6.49
CA PRO A 323 17.24 -26.76 -6.78
C PRO A 323 18.53 -25.95 -6.92
N SER A 324 19.47 -26.14 -6.01
CA SER A 324 20.77 -25.46 -6.05
C SER A 324 21.61 -25.86 -7.26
N ASP A 325 21.62 -27.14 -7.65
CA ASP A 325 22.33 -27.62 -8.84
C ASP A 325 21.79 -26.97 -10.12
N VAL A 326 20.48 -26.77 -10.21
CA VAL A 326 19.85 -26.08 -11.35
C VAL A 326 20.35 -24.64 -11.44
N ALA A 327 20.45 -23.95 -10.30
CA ALA A 327 20.95 -22.57 -10.26
C ALA A 327 22.44 -22.48 -10.63
N LEU A 328 23.27 -23.35 -10.06
CA LEU A 328 24.72 -23.41 -10.29
C LEU A 328 25.06 -23.81 -11.74
N ALA A 329 24.33 -24.78 -12.29
CA ALA A 329 24.54 -25.24 -13.67
C ALA A 329 24.31 -24.12 -14.70
N TYR A 330 23.39 -23.19 -14.41
CA TYR A 330 23.12 -22.06 -15.30
C TYR A 330 24.26 -21.04 -15.31
N THR A 331 24.87 -20.78 -14.17
CA THR A 331 25.93 -19.76 -14.04
C THR A 331 27.33 -20.31 -14.31
N GLY A 332 27.44 -21.59 -14.67
CA GLY A 332 28.70 -22.26 -14.99
C GLY A 332 29.60 -22.49 -13.77
N GLN A 333 29.09 -22.21 -12.56
CA GLN A 333 29.81 -22.44 -11.31
C GLN A 333 29.69 -23.92 -10.91
N ARG A 334 30.84 -24.59 -10.75
CA ARG A 334 30.91 -25.99 -10.26
C ARG A 334 31.20 -26.11 -8.76
N GLU A 335 31.70 -25.05 -8.15
CA GLU A 335 32.01 -25.04 -6.72
C GLU A 335 30.81 -24.56 -5.92
N THR A 336 30.35 -25.42 -5.01
CA THR A 336 29.42 -25.03 -3.96
C THR A 336 30.17 -24.15 -2.96
N LEU A 337 30.20 -22.84 -3.22
CA LEU A 337 30.53 -21.90 -2.15
C LEU A 337 29.63 -22.22 -0.95
N PRO A 338 30.13 -22.09 0.30
CA PRO A 338 29.34 -22.17 1.51
C PRO A 338 28.07 -21.31 1.49
N LEU A 339 26.98 -21.78 0.86
CA LEU A 339 25.70 -21.07 0.87
C LEU A 339 25.12 -21.00 2.30
N TRP A 340 25.66 -21.81 3.21
CA TRP A 340 25.46 -21.74 4.66
C TRP A 340 26.08 -20.50 5.33
N LEU A 341 26.99 -19.78 4.66
CA LEU A 341 27.56 -18.52 5.18
C LEU A 341 26.54 -17.36 5.15
N PHE A 342 25.56 -17.43 4.24
CA PHE A 342 24.53 -16.40 4.04
C PHE A 342 23.23 -16.68 4.80
N THR A 343 23.21 -17.71 5.65
CA THR A 343 22.10 -18.04 6.55
C THR A 343 22.45 -17.84 8.03
N ARG A 344 23.66 -17.34 8.33
CA ARG A 344 24.07 -16.94 9.69
C ARG A 344 24.10 -15.42 9.81
N ARG A 345 22.95 -14.84 10.18
CA ARG A 345 22.80 -13.77 11.18
C ARG A 345 21.35 -13.37 11.36
#